data_AF-A0A074SAG9-F1
#
_entry.id   AF-A0A074SAG9-F1
#
_cell.length_a   1.000
_cell.length_b   1.000
_cell.length_c   1.000
_cell.angle_alpha   90.00
_cell.angle_beta   90.00
_cell.angle_gamma   90.00
#
_symmetry.space_group_name_H-M   'P 1'
#
loop_
_entity.id
_entity.type
_entity.pdbx_description
1 polymer ?
#
loop_
_entity_poly.entity_id
_entity_poly.type
_entity_poly.pdbx_seq_one_letter_code
_entity_poly.pdbx_strand_id
1 'polypeptide(L)'
;MDENNLHECAENDRAAHQVMEEAFKHVDSNSIATLGITGFADAFQRACKALFQHAEEEENDHYKKLSAALTPLQRSELATEYMKARSRSPSRPHPSAPDSGGLGQKLMHKIVKPVDDVVNKFRDHVPLKYQHAHVDAV
;
A
#
# COMPACT_ATOMS: atom_id res chain seq x y z
N MET A 1 -3.76 -11.35 9.53
CA MET A 1 -3.65 -12.68 8.89
C MET A 1 -2.99 -13.70 9.82
N ASP A 2 -1.70 -13.55 10.17
CA ASP A 2 -0.94 -14.50 11.00
C ASP A 2 -1.63 -14.91 12.32
N GLU A 3 -2.12 -13.94 13.08
CA GLU A 3 -2.78 -14.16 14.38
C GLU A 3 -4.09 -14.96 14.29
N ASN A 4 -4.60 -15.19 13.07
CA ASN A 4 -5.86 -15.90 12.79
C ASN A 4 -5.63 -17.21 12.02
N ASN A 5 -4.44 -17.80 12.13
CA ASN A 5 -4.03 -19.03 11.41
C ASN A 5 -4.03 -18.90 9.87
N LEU A 6 -3.89 -17.67 9.34
CA LEU A 6 -3.82 -17.39 7.91
C LEU A 6 -2.39 -17.00 7.50
N HIS A 7 -1.40 -17.77 7.93
CA HIS A 7 0.02 -17.43 7.75
C HIS A 7 0.41 -17.37 6.26
N GLU A 8 -0.04 -18.33 5.47
CA GLU A 8 0.24 -18.37 4.03
C GLU A 8 -0.32 -17.13 3.31
N CYS A 9 -1.54 -16.69 3.64
CA CYS A 9 -2.10 -15.44 3.10
C CYS A 9 -1.22 -14.24 3.51
N ALA A 10 -0.75 -14.20 4.75
CA ALA A 10 0.11 -13.11 5.22
C ALA A 10 1.45 -13.03 4.46
N GLU A 11 2.10 -14.18 4.26
CA GLU A 11 3.37 -14.25 3.51
C GLU A 11 3.17 -13.93 2.03
N ASN A 12 2.08 -14.41 1.42
CA ASN A 12 1.73 -14.08 0.04
C ASN A 12 1.47 -12.59 -0.14
N ASP A 13 0.72 -11.96 0.78
CA ASP A 13 0.46 -10.51 0.75
C ASP A 13 1.77 -9.72 0.89
N ARG A 14 2.66 -10.10 1.81
CA ARG A 14 3.98 -9.46 1.96
C ARG A 14 4.81 -9.58 0.68
N ALA A 15 4.88 -10.77 0.10
CA ALA A 15 5.64 -10.99 -1.14
C ALA A 15 5.06 -10.18 -2.31
N ALA A 16 3.73 -10.14 -2.44
CA ALA A 16 3.05 -9.37 -3.48
C ALA A 16 3.23 -7.86 -3.29
N HIS A 17 3.16 -7.35 -2.05
CA HIS A 17 3.46 -5.97 -1.72
C HIS A 17 4.89 -5.60 -2.13
N GLN A 18 5.89 -6.42 -1.80
CA GLN A 18 7.27 -6.14 -2.18
C GLN A 18 7.42 -5.98 -3.71
N VAL A 19 6.83 -6.89 -4.50
CA VAL A 19 6.85 -6.82 -5.97
C VAL A 19 6.17 -5.54 -6.47
N MET A 20 5.02 -5.20 -5.91
CA MET A 20 4.29 -3.98 -6.25
C MET A 20 5.11 -2.71 -5.92
N GLU A 21 5.69 -2.63 -4.73
CA GLU A 21 6.47 -1.47 -4.28
C GLU A 21 7.72 -1.25 -5.13
N GLU A 22 8.44 -2.32 -5.48
CA GLU A 22 9.59 -2.25 -6.38
C GLU A 22 9.19 -1.75 -7.78
N ALA A 23 8.07 -2.24 -8.32
CA ALA A 23 7.57 -1.84 -9.62
C ALA A 23 7.15 -0.35 -9.66
N PHE A 24 6.42 0.13 -8.65
CA PHE A 24 6.04 1.54 -8.59
C PHE A 24 7.21 2.45 -8.28
N LYS A 25 8.18 2.05 -7.44
CA LYS A 25 9.41 2.82 -7.25
C LYS A 25 10.18 2.98 -8.56
N HIS A 26 10.23 1.93 -9.38
CA HIS A 26 10.87 2.02 -10.69
C HIS A 26 10.18 3.03 -11.59
N VAL A 27 8.84 3.08 -11.61
CA VAL A 27 8.08 4.12 -12.34
C VAL A 27 8.40 5.51 -11.78
N ASP A 28 8.30 5.70 -10.46
CA ASP A 28 8.49 7.00 -9.80
C ASP A 28 9.93 7.55 -9.92
N SER A 29 10.92 6.66 -10.00
CA SER A 29 12.33 7.04 -10.15
C SER A 29 12.74 7.31 -11.59
N ASN A 30 11.82 7.13 -12.55
CA ASN A 30 12.08 7.28 -13.97
C ASN A 30 11.08 8.24 -14.64
N SER A 31 11.33 8.54 -15.90
CA SER A 31 10.49 9.42 -16.70
C SER A 31 10.53 9.00 -18.17
N ILE A 32 9.65 9.59 -18.98
CA ILE A 32 9.69 9.45 -20.45
C ILE A 32 11.05 9.90 -21.01
N ALA A 33 11.69 10.90 -20.39
CA ALA A 33 13.01 11.37 -20.84
C ALA A 33 14.12 10.34 -20.61
N THR A 34 14.02 9.54 -19.54
CA THR A 34 15.02 8.52 -19.20
C THR A 34 14.75 7.16 -19.87
N LEU A 35 13.49 6.73 -19.98
CA LEU A 35 13.14 5.40 -20.50
C LEU A 35 12.58 5.42 -21.94
N GLY A 36 12.32 6.60 -22.51
CA GLY A 36 11.48 6.73 -23.68
C GLY A 36 10.01 6.43 -23.38
N ILE A 37 9.11 6.80 -24.30
CA ILE A 37 7.66 6.63 -24.10
C ILE A 37 7.26 5.16 -23.94
N THR A 38 7.84 4.27 -24.75
CA THR A 38 7.53 2.83 -24.71
C THR A 38 8.06 2.20 -23.42
N GLY A 39 9.31 2.48 -23.04
CA GLY A 39 9.90 1.92 -21.82
C GLY A 39 9.18 2.39 -20.55
N PHE A 40 8.75 3.65 -20.53
CA PHE A 40 7.94 4.18 -19.44
C PHE A 40 6.54 3.54 -19.39
N ALA A 41 5.88 3.37 -20.54
CA ALA A 41 4.58 2.71 -20.63
C ALA A 41 4.65 1.25 -20.17
N ASP A 42 5.69 0.51 -20.56
CA ASP A 42 5.90 -0.88 -20.14
C ASP A 42 6.15 -0.97 -18.62
N ALA A 43 6.94 -0.06 -18.06
CA ALA A 43 7.16 0.01 -16.62
C ALA A 43 5.86 0.25 -15.86
N PHE A 44 5.03 1.19 -16.34
CA PHE A 44 3.74 1.48 -15.76
C PHE A 44 2.77 0.29 -15.87
N GLN A 45 2.71 -0.35 -17.03
CA GLN A 45 1.87 -1.53 -17.25
C GLN A 45 2.25 -2.68 -16.31
N ARG A 46 3.55 -2.92 -16.09
CA ARG A 46 4.02 -3.93 -15.12
C ARG A 46 3.57 -3.61 -13.70
N ALA A 47 3.70 -2.36 -13.27
CA ALA A 47 3.26 -1.93 -11.94
C ALA A 47 1.74 -2.10 -11.77
N CYS A 48 0.93 -1.68 -12.75
CA CYS A 48 -0.51 -1.86 -12.73
C CYS A 48 -0.90 -3.35 -12.71
N LYS A 49 -0.23 -4.20 -13.48
CA LYS A 49 -0.50 -5.64 -13.48
C LYS A 49 -0.27 -6.25 -12.10
N ALA A 50 0.84 -5.92 -11.44
CA ALA A 50 1.14 -6.39 -10.10
C ALA A 50 0.07 -5.93 -9.09
N LEU A 51 -0.31 -4.65 -9.13
CA LEU A 51 -1.36 -4.08 -8.29
C LEU A 51 -2.70 -4.82 -8.46
N PHE A 52 -3.18 -4.97 -9.70
CA PHE A 52 -4.48 -5.56 -9.96
C PHE A 52 -4.52 -7.04 -9.61
N GLN A 53 -3.43 -7.78 -9.86
CA GLN A 53 -3.36 -9.19 -9.50
C GLN A 53 -3.41 -9.36 -7.98
N HIS A 54 -2.66 -8.56 -7.23
CA HIS A 54 -2.66 -8.60 -5.77
C HIS A 54 -4.01 -8.20 -5.18
N ALA A 55 -4.59 -7.08 -5.66
CA ALA A 55 -5.91 -6.64 -5.21
C ALA A 55 -7.00 -7.69 -5.49
N GLU A 56 -6.96 -8.35 -6.65
CA GLU A 56 -7.91 -9.41 -7.01
C GLU A 56 -7.81 -10.60 -6.05
N GLU A 57 -6.60 -11.02 -5.67
CA GLU A 57 -6.37 -12.12 -4.72
C GLU A 57 -6.84 -11.76 -3.30
N GLU A 58 -6.47 -10.56 -2.81
CA GLU A 58 -6.89 -10.09 -1.48
C GLU A 58 -8.42 -9.99 -1.37
N GLU A 59 -9.06 -9.32 -2.32
CA GLU A 59 -10.50 -9.06 -2.30
C GLU A 59 -11.32 -10.36 -2.48
N ASN A 60 -10.86 -11.27 -3.33
CA ASN A 60 -11.61 -12.48 -3.64
C ASN A 60 -11.35 -13.64 -2.70
N ASP A 61 -10.22 -13.67 -1.99
CA ASP A 61 -9.84 -14.78 -1.12
C ASP A 61 -9.47 -14.34 0.29
N HIS A 62 -8.35 -13.60 0.44
CA HIS A 62 -7.75 -13.37 1.75
C HIS A 62 -8.69 -12.63 2.71
N TYR A 63 -9.36 -11.57 2.25
CA TYR A 63 -10.30 -10.81 3.08
C TYR A 63 -11.54 -11.63 3.46
N LYS A 64 -11.98 -12.55 2.60
CA LYS A 64 -13.09 -13.47 2.93
C LYS A 64 -12.68 -14.44 4.03
N LYS A 65 -11.48 -15.03 3.93
CA LYS A 65 -10.89 -15.90 4.96
C LYS A 65 -10.73 -15.17 6.29
N LEU A 66 -10.17 -13.95 6.26
CA LEU A 66 -10.00 -13.13 7.47
C LEU A 66 -11.34 -12.76 8.10
N SER A 67 -12.31 -12.30 7.30
CA SER A 67 -13.63 -11.93 7.79
C SER A 67 -14.38 -13.11 8.44
N ALA A 68 -14.20 -14.31 7.91
CA ALA A 68 -14.76 -15.55 8.47
C ALA A 68 -14.11 -15.97 9.80
N ALA A 69 -12.83 -15.65 10.00
CA ALA A 69 -12.10 -15.97 11.23
C ALA A 69 -12.40 -15.00 12.40
N LEU A 70 -12.91 -13.80 12.11
CA LEU A 70 -13.13 -12.74 13.09
C LEU A 70 -14.58 -12.66 13.58
N THR A 71 -14.75 -12.36 14.87
CA THR A 71 -16.05 -11.97 15.44
C THR A 71 -16.49 -10.58 14.94
N PRO A 72 -17.79 -10.23 15.03
CA PRO A 72 -18.26 -8.90 14.66
C PRO A 72 -17.52 -7.75 15.37
N LEU A 73 -17.21 -7.91 16.66
CA LEU A 73 -16.47 -6.91 17.44
C LEU A 73 -15.05 -6.73 16.90
N GLN A 74 -14.32 -7.83 16.70
CA GLN A 74 -12.96 -7.79 16.16
C GLN A 74 -12.91 -7.16 14.75
N ARG A 75 -13.92 -7.41 13.90
CA ARG A 75 -14.02 -6.73 12.59
C ARG A 75 -14.19 -5.22 12.73
N SER A 76 -14.98 -4.75 13.69
CA SER A 76 -15.17 -3.32 13.96
C SER A 76 -13.89 -2.66 14.49
N GLU A 77 -13.19 -3.34 15.39
CA GLU A 77 -11.90 -2.87 15.93
C GLU A 77 -10.86 -2.78 14.81
N LEU A 78 -10.73 -3.84 14.01
CA LEU A 78 -9.80 -3.88 12.88
C LEU A 78 -10.11 -2.79 11.83
N ALA A 79 -11.38 -2.51 11.54
CA ALA A 79 -11.76 -1.42 10.66
C ALA A 79 -11.28 -0.06 11.21
N THR A 80 -11.43 0.17 12.51
CA THR A 80 -10.96 1.39 13.17
C THR A 80 -9.43 1.51 13.11
N GLU A 81 -8.72 0.42 13.36
CA GLU A 81 -7.25 0.36 13.26
C GLU A 81 -6.76 0.63 11.85
N TYR A 82 -7.39 0.02 10.84
CA TYR A 82 -7.11 0.27 9.43
C TYR A 82 -7.28 1.75 9.08
N MET A 83 -8.39 2.38 9.47
CA MET A 83 -8.63 3.80 9.19
C MET A 83 -7.55 4.71 9.81
N LYS A 84 -7.10 4.39 11.04
CA LYS A 84 -5.99 5.10 11.71
C LYS A 84 -4.63 4.82 11.06
N ALA A 85 -4.40 3.62 10.54
CA ALA A 85 -3.17 3.29 9.81
C ALA A 85 -3.13 4.09 8.50
N ARG A 86 -4.21 4.02 7.73
CA ARG A 86 -4.37 4.72 6.44
C ARG A 86 -4.14 6.23 6.54
N SER A 87 -4.66 6.90 7.57
CA SER A 87 -4.46 8.36 7.74
C SER A 87 -3.00 8.74 7.99
N ARG A 88 -2.18 7.78 8.45
CA ARG A 88 -0.76 7.96 8.74
C ARG A 88 0.15 7.47 7.62
N SER A 89 -0.35 6.62 6.73
CA SER A 89 0.43 6.10 5.61
C SER A 89 0.91 7.23 4.68
N PRO A 90 2.13 7.14 4.16
CA PRO A 90 2.60 8.01 3.08
C PRO A 90 1.81 7.71 1.80
N SER A 91 1.82 8.65 0.87
CA SER A 91 1.11 8.52 -0.41
C SER A 91 1.91 7.73 -1.45
N ARG A 92 3.21 7.51 -1.21
CA ARG A 92 4.12 6.81 -2.13
C ARG A 92 4.62 5.50 -1.55
N PRO A 93 4.85 4.49 -2.42
CA PRO A 93 5.47 3.24 -2.02
C PRO A 93 6.92 3.47 -1.59
N HIS A 94 7.31 2.88 -0.47
CA HIS A 94 8.65 3.03 0.09
C HIS A 94 9.25 1.65 0.40
N PRO A 95 9.96 1.03 -0.56
CA PRO A 95 10.48 -0.34 -0.47
C PRO A 95 11.66 -0.52 0.50
N SER A 96 11.86 0.44 1.40
CA SER A 96 12.83 0.37 2.49
C SER A 96 12.14 0.38 3.86
N ALA A 97 10.80 0.45 3.90
CA ALA A 97 10.05 0.13 5.09
C ALA A 97 10.09 -1.39 5.27
N PRO A 98 10.69 -1.94 6.34
CA PRO A 98 10.67 -3.36 6.61
C PRO A 98 9.22 -3.88 6.71
N ASP A 99 8.85 -4.85 5.88
CA ASP A 99 7.56 -5.56 5.96
C ASP A 99 7.44 -6.50 7.17
N SER A 100 8.52 -6.64 7.93
CA SER A 100 8.64 -7.51 9.10
C SER A 100 8.13 -6.90 10.41
N GLY A 101 7.67 -5.65 10.41
CA GLY A 101 7.32 -4.95 11.64
C GLY A 101 8.56 -4.47 12.43
N GLY A 102 8.35 -3.54 13.37
CA GLY A 102 9.36 -3.16 14.37
C GLY A 102 9.79 -1.69 14.37
N LEU A 103 10.82 -1.39 15.18
CA LEU A 103 11.30 -0.02 15.44
C LEU A 103 11.85 0.66 14.18
N GLY A 104 12.53 -0.10 13.31
CA GLY A 104 13.11 0.40 12.05
C GLY A 104 12.04 0.86 11.06
N GLN A 105 10.95 0.10 10.93
CA GLN A 105 9.81 0.46 10.07
C GLN A 105 9.10 1.72 10.57
N LYS A 106 8.90 1.83 11.88
CA LYS A 106 8.31 3.04 12.48
C LYS A 106 9.20 4.27 12.32
N LEU A 107 10.53 4.11 12.32
CA LEU A 107 11.48 5.21 12.16
C LEU A 107 11.57 5.68 10.71
N MET A 108 11.64 4.76 9.75
CA MET A 108 11.66 5.11 8.32
C MET A 108 10.36 5.80 7.88
N HIS A 109 9.19 5.30 8.30
CA HIS A 109 7.91 5.96 8.02
C HIS A 109 7.85 7.41 8.55
N LYS A 110 8.40 7.66 9.74
CA LYS A 110 8.42 9.03 10.33
C LYS A 110 9.35 10.00 9.59
N ILE A 111 10.44 9.50 8.99
CA ILE A 111 11.38 10.35 8.25
C ILE A 111 10.88 10.64 6.84
N VAL A 112 10.22 9.68 6.20
CA VAL A 112 9.84 9.79 4.79
C VAL A 112 8.54 10.56 4.59
N LYS A 113 7.58 10.47 5.52
CA LYS A 113 6.29 11.19 5.41
C LYS A 113 6.42 12.71 5.22
N PRO A 114 7.25 13.45 5.98
CA PRO A 114 7.44 14.88 5.75
C PRO A 114 7.98 15.21 4.36
N VAL A 115 8.86 14.37 3.82
CA VAL A 115 9.40 14.56 2.46
C VAL A 115 8.28 14.35 1.42
N ASP A 116 7.51 13.28 1.58
CA ASP A 116 6.41 12.96 0.67
C ASP A 116 5.31 14.05 0.68
N ASP A 117 4.95 14.55 1.86
CA ASP A 117 3.98 15.65 2.02
C ASP A 117 4.47 16.93 1.31
N VAL A 118 5.76 17.23 1.36
CA VAL A 118 6.34 18.37 0.65
C VAL A 118 6.25 18.17 -0.86
N VAL A 119 6.65 17.00 -1.38
CA VAL A 119 6.58 16.77 -2.84
C VAL A 119 5.13 16.79 -3.33
N ASN A 120 4.18 16.28 -2.54
CA ASN A 120 2.77 16.32 -2.90
C ASN A 120 2.18 17.73 -2.93
N LYS A 121 2.64 18.65 -2.07
CA LYS A 121 2.19 20.06 -2.13
C LYS A 121 2.54 20.75 -3.44
N PHE A 122 3.62 20.32 -4.10
CA PHE A 122 4.06 20.88 -5.38
C PHE A 122 3.54 20.11 -6.60
N ARG A 123 2.72 19.08 -6.40
CA ARG A 123 2.18 18.26 -7.48
C ARG A 123 0.79 18.74 -7.89
N ASP A 124 0.53 18.70 -9.19
CA ASP A 124 -0.82 18.91 -9.73
C ASP A 124 -1.62 17.61 -9.58
N HIS A 125 -2.64 17.64 -8.72
CA HIS A 125 -3.45 16.47 -8.41
C HIS A 125 -4.71 16.45 -9.24
N VAL A 126 -5.07 15.27 -9.73
CA VAL A 126 -6.34 15.07 -10.43
C VAL A 126 -7.45 14.95 -9.37
N PRO A 127 -8.62 15.59 -9.56
CA PRO A 127 -9.75 15.40 -8.65
C PRO A 127 -10.14 13.93 -8.58
N LEU A 128 -10.26 13.41 -7.35
CA LEU A 128 -10.68 12.04 -7.12
C LEU A 128 -12.14 11.86 -7.54
N LYS A 129 -12.43 10.79 -8.26
CA LYS A 129 -13.80 10.40 -8.61
C LYS A 129 -14.63 10.02 -7.38
N TYR A 130 -13.97 9.45 -6.36
CA TYR A 130 -14.61 9.01 -5.12
C TYR A 130 -13.83 9.55 -3.91
N GLN A 131 -14.56 10.07 -2.93
CA GLN A 131 -14.00 10.37 -1.61
C GLN A 131 -14.20 9.16 -0.70
N HIS A 132 -13.15 8.78 0.01
CA HIS A 132 -13.23 7.71 0.98
C HIS A 132 -13.57 8.26 2.37
N ALA A 133 -14.20 7.43 3.20
CA ALA A 133 -14.36 7.74 4.62
C ALA A 133 -12.99 8.04 5.24
N HIS A 134 -12.96 8.94 6.22
CA HIS A 134 -11.80 9.20 7.06
C HIS A 134 -12.26 9.24 8.51
N VAL A 135 -11.35 8.92 9.42
CA VAL A 135 -11.55 9.11 10.85
C VAL A 135 -10.58 10.21 11.24
N ASP A 136 -11.09 11.27 11.87
CA ASP A 136 -10.24 12.33 12.38
C ASP A 136 -9.23 11.72 13.35
N ALA A 137 -7.95 12.04 13.17
CA ALA A 137 -6.92 11.64 14.09
C ALA A 137 -7.12 12.45 15.39
N VAL A 138 -7.69 11.80 16.41
CA VAL A 138 -7.71 12.32 17.80
C VAL A 138 -6.29 12.31 18.35
#